data_AF-A0A845R8U6-F1
#
_entry.id   AF-A0A845R8U6-F1
#
_cell.length_a   1.000
_cell.length_b   1.000
_cell.length_c   1.000
_cell.angle_alpha   90.00
_cell.angle_beta   90.00
_cell.angle_gamma   90.00
#
_symmetry.space_group_name_H-M   'P 1'
#
loop_
_entity.id
_entity.type
_entity.pdbx_description
1 polymer ?
#
loop_
_entity_poly.entity_id
_entity_poly.type
_entity_poly.pdbx_seq_one_letter_code
_entity_poly.pdbx_strand_id
1 'polypeptide(L)'
;MASDFPYVYPNSRAEARRHKETQMHEDSFGENARCALAIKQAIREHFNDADESLSEGCAQSVLEAFGFKRVNFVLANSLKQMSCPELISEEIHQWGRGTYIPPDGKYNRCYAVDTAAPLLEAFIGQARNAYQALGLFGPEHCVGAQHEQDYKGKVLVMSPDTLREACWDPRSQLWYGEGGFGCSPTSRGHAVYATCLGDGEKTRWNRSDFVGVLDEQYLPDWAMEKLEELRGPKQEQDSGPAMGGMTMS
;
A
#
# COMPACT_ATOMS: atom_id res chain seq x y z
N MET A 1 13.44 -8.63 -12.70
CA MET A 1 12.06 -8.86 -13.19
C MET A 1 11.19 -8.78 -11.96
N ALA A 2 10.25 -7.84 -11.89
CA ALA A 2 9.39 -7.72 -10.73
C ALA A 2 8.44 -8.92 -10.68
N SER A 3 8.66 -9.81 -9.72
CA SER A 3 7.82 -10.99 -9.50
C SER A 3 6.43 -10.53 -9.08
N ASP A 4 5.40 -11.03 -9.76
CA ASP A 4 4.04 -10.92 -9.25
C ASP A 4 3.92 -11.86 -8.06
N PHE A 5 3.79 -11.30 -6.85
CA PHE A 5 3.67 -12.11 -5.65
C PHE A 5 2.28 -12.75 -5.57
N PRO A 6 2.17 -14.01 -5.09
CA PRO A 6 0.88 -14.66 -4.93
C PRO A 6 -0.08 -13.82 -4.06
N TYR A 7 -1.35 -13.78 -4.44
CA TYR A 7 -2.38 -12.98 -3.77
C TYR A 7 -2.58 -13.35 -2.29
N VAL A 8 -2.68 -12.33 -1.43
CA VAL A 8 -3.04 -12.48 -0.01
C VAL A 8 -4.56 -12.43 0.13
N TYR A 9 -5.17 -13.55 0.52
CA TYR A 9 -6.62 -13.63 0.67
C TYR A 9 -7.05 -12.94 1.98
N PRO A 10 -7.96 -11.95 1.93
CA PRO A 10 -8.17 -11.03 3.05
C PRO A 10 -9.17 -11.54 4.10
N ASN A 11 -9.93 -12.59 3.80
CA ASN A 11 -11.04 -13.05 4.64
C ASN A 11 -10.75 -14.39 5.32
N SER A 12 -11.56 -14.73 6.33
CA SER A 12 -11.48 -16.02 7.01
C SER A 12 -11.87 -17.17 6.09
N ARG A 13 -11.49 -18.40 6.46
CA ARG A 13 -11.94 -19.61 5.75
C ARG A 13 -13.46 -19.76 5.72
N ALA A 14 -14.13 -19.31 6.78
CA ALA A 14 -15.59 -19.35 6.87
C ALA A 14 -16.24 -18.42 5.82
N GLU A 15 -15.68 -17.23 5.61
CA GLU A 15 -16.13 -16.29 4.57
C GLU A 15 -15.80 -16.80 3.17
N ALA A 16 -14.61 -17.36 2.97
CA ALA A 16 -14.23 -17.99 1.70
C ALA A 16 -15.22 -19.07 1.27
N ARG A 17 -15.73 -19.86 2.23
CA ARG A 17 -16.79 -20.84 1.97
C ARG A 17 -18.11 -20.19 1.59
N ARG A 18 -18.51 -19.10 2.26
CA ARG A 18 -19.74 -18.36 1.96
C ARG A 18 -19.72 -17.76 0.55
N HIS A 19 -18.56 -17.26 0.12
CA HIS A 19 -18.38 -16.62 -1.19
C HIS A 19 -17.99 -17.60 -2.30
N LYS A 20 -17.81 -18.89 -1.98
CA LYS A 20 -17.33 -19.94 -2.91
C LYS A 20 -15.90 -19.69 -3.44
N GLU A 21 -15.06 -19.07 -2.60
CA GLU A 21 -13.66 -18.71 -2.86
C GLU A 21 -12.69 -19.60 -2.06
N THR A 22 -13.10 -20.82 -1.71
CA THR A 22 -12.32 -21.70 -0.82
C THR A 22 -10.93 -22.03 -1.36
N GLN A 23 -10.78 -22.24 -2.67
CA GLN A 23 -9.48 -22.50 -3.28
C GLN A 23 -8.52 -21.31 -3.11
N MET A 24 -9.01 -20.08 -3.31
CA MET A 24 -8.20 -18.87 -3.14
C MET A 24 -7.70 -18.70 -1.71
N HIS A 25 -8.54 -19.03 -0.73
CA HIS A 25 -8.14 -19.07 0.68
C HIS A 25 -7.07 -20.13 0.93
N GLU A 26 -7.26 -21.35 0.43
CA GLU A 26 -6.34 -22.47 0.66
C GLU A 26 -4.97 -22.24 0.00
N ASP A 27 -4.94 -21.70 -1.22
CA ASP A 27 -3.71 -21.31 -1.92
C ASP A 27 -2.96 -20.23 -1.13
N SER A 28 -3.68 -19.17 -0.71
CA SER A 28 -3.08 -18.07 0.04
C SER A 28 -2.63 -18.50 1.44
N PHE A 29 -3.37 -19.39 2.09
CA PHE A 29 -3.00 -19.98 3.38
C PHE A 29 -1.70 -20.79 3.28
N GLY A 30 -1.56 -21.60 2.22
CA GLY A 30 -0.33 -22.36 1.97
C GLY A 30 0.89 -21.46 1.78
N GLU A 31 0.71 -20.34 1.07
CA GLU A 31 1.74 -19.31 0.92
C GLU A 31 2.06 -18.58 2.23
N ASN A 32 1.06 -18.29 3.08
CA ASN A 32 1.28 -17.72 4.41
C ASN A 32 2.12 -18.65 5.30
N ALA A 33 1.82 -19.94 5.29
CA ALA A 33 2.59 -20.94 6.03
C ALA A 33 4.03 -21.03 5.52
N ARG A 34 4.24 -21.01 4.20
CA ARG A 34 5.59 -20.98 3.60
C ARG A 34 6.36 -19.72 3.97
N CYS A 35 5.72 -18.56 3.91
CA CYS A 35 6.32 -17.29 4.33
C CYS A 35 6.71 -17.33 5.81
N ALA A 36 5.84 -17.83 6.70
CA ALA A 36 6.14 -17.94 8.12
C ALA A 36 7.34 -18.88 8.40
N LEU A 37 7.45 -19.99 7.66
CA LEU A 37 8.60 -20.88 7.74
C LEU A 37 9.87 -20.23 7.22
N ALA A 38 9.81 -19.48 6.12
CA ALA A 38 10.95 -18.74 5.57
C ALA A 38 11.46 -17.68 6.54
N ILE A 39 10.56 -16.95 7.22
CA ILE A 39 10.95 -16.00 8.28
C ILE A 39 11.67 -16.72 9.41
N LYS A 40 11.12 -17.84 9.92
CA LYS A 40 11.78 -18.63 10.98
C LYS A 40 13.16 -19.12 10.57
N GLN A 41 13.30 -19.56 9.32
CA GLN A 41 14.57 -20.04 8.78
C GLN A 41 15.58 -18.89 8.66
N ALA A 42 15.18 -17.76 8.08
CA ALA A 42 16.03 -16.58 7.98
C ALA A 42 16.49 -16.09 9.34
N ILE A 43 15.61 -16.04 10.34
CA ILE A 43 15.97 -15.68 11.72
C ILE A 43 17.05 -16.63 12.26
N ARG A 44 16.90 -17.95 12.06
CA ARG A 44 17.89 -18.94 12.54
C ARG A 44 19.24 -18.81 11.83
N GLU A 45 19.24 -18.57 10.53
CA GLU A 45 20.45 -18.47 9.72
C GLU A 45 21.24 -17.19 9.99
N HIS A 46 20.54 -16.12 10.38
CA HIS A 46 21.11 -14.80 10.66
C HIS A 46 21.23 -14.49 12.17
N PHE A 47 20.95 -15.47 13.03
CA PHE A 47 21.07 -15.31 14.48
C PHE A 47 22.54 -15.39 14.90
N ASN A 48 22.99 -14.42 15.68
CA ASN A 48 24.30 -14.40 16.28
C ASN A 48 24.21 -14.78 17.76
N ASP A 49 24.70 -15.98 18.10
CA ASP A 49 24.71 -16.50 19.47
C ASP A 49 25.52 -15.63 20.44
N ALA A 50 26.50 -14.85 19.96
CA ALA A 50 27.41 -14.09 20.82
C ALA A 50 26.79 -12.82 21.42
N ASP A 51 25.87 -12.18 20.70
CA ASP A 51 25.22 -10.93 21.09
C ASP A 51 23.68 -11.01 21.08
N GLU A 52 23.14 -12.21 20.87
CA GLU A 52 21.70 -12.52 20.80
C GLU A 52 20.94 -11.63 19.79
N SER A 53 21.61 -11.21 18.71
CA SER A 53 21.07 -10.30 17.71
C SER A 53 20.84 -10.96 16.34
N LEU A 54 20.10 -10.25 15.48
CA LEU A 54 19.96 -10.60 14.06
C LEU A 54 20.86 -9.73 13.21
N SER A 55 21.68 -10.35 12.36
CA SER A 55 22.49 -9.62 11.40
C SER A 55 21.62 -8.82 10.42
N GLU A 56 22.16 -7.71 9.91
CA GLU A 56 21.53 -6.95 8.82
C GLU A 56 21.21 -7.84 7.60
N GLY A 57 20.14 -7.51 6.88
CA GLY A 57 19.74 -8.22 5.66
C GLY A 57 18.97 -9.54 5.88
N CYS A 58 18.71 -9.95 7.13
CA CYS A 58 17.91 -11.13 7.46
C CYS A 58 16.53 -11.14 6.77
N ALA A 59 15.86 -9.98 6.69
CA ALA A 59 14.55 -9.89 6.04
C ALA A 59 14.60 -9.91 4.50
N GLN A 60 15.76 -9.64 3.89
CA GLN A 60 15.87 -9.37 2.46
C GLN A 60 15.42 -10.55 1.60
N SER A 61 15.96 -11.74 1.87
CA SER A 61 15.65 -12.96 1.10
C SER A 61 14.16 -13.33 1.16
N VAL A 62 13.52 -13.08 2.31
CA VAL A 62 12.08 -13.34 2.50
C VAL A 62 11.25 -12.32 1.73
N LEU A 63 11.61 -11.04 1.78
CA LEU A 63 10.93 -9.98 1.02
C LEU A 63 11.04 -10.21 -0.48
N GLU A 64 12.21 -10.62 -0.98
CA GLU A 64 12.42 -10.96 -2.39
C GLU A 64 11.57 -12.17 -2.83
N ALA A 65 11.32 -13.14 -1.94
CA ALA A 65 10.57 -14.34 -2.25
C ALA A 65 9.04 -14.16 -2.14
N PHE A 66 8.57 -13.38 -1.16
CA PHE A 66 7.14 -13.33 -0.79
C PHE A 66 6.48 -11.96 -0.93
N GLY A 67 7.27 -10.90 -1.09
CA GLY A 67 6.76 -9.52 -1.15
C GLY A 67 6.38 -8.96 0.22
N PHE A 68 6.28 -7.65 0.27
CA PHE A 68 5.92 -6.90 1.47
C PHE A 68 4.49 -7.18 1.93
N LYS A 69 3.49 -7.31 1.03
CA LYS A 69 2.10 -7.51 1.47
C LYS A 69 1.97 -8.81 2.26
N ARG A 70 2.58 -9.90 1.79
CA ARG A 70 2.52 -11.20 2.48
C ARG A 70 3.37 -11.21 3.74
N VAL A 71 4.60 -10.69 3.68
CA VAL A 71 5.48 -10.63 4.85
C VAL A 71 4.82 -9.82 5.96
N ASN A 72 4.29 -8.64 5.66
CA ASN A 72 3.59 -7.80 6.64
C ASN A 72 2.35 -8.48 7.20
N PHE A 73 1.56 -9.17 6.36
CA PHE A 73 0.40 -9.94 6.81
C PHE A 73 0.76 -11.07 7.79
N VAL A 74 1.82 -11.83 7.49
CA VAL A 74 2.30 -12.91 8.37
C VAL A 74 2.87 -12.36 9.68
N LEU A 75 3.63 -11.27 9.63
CA LEU A 75 4.20 -10.62 10.82
C LEU A 75 3.10 -10.04 11.71
N ALA A 76 2.12 -9.32 11.15
CA ALA A 76 0.96 -8.82 11.90
C ALA A 76 0.13 -9.95 12.52
N ASN A 77 -0.06 -11.06 11.81
CA ASN A 77 -0.68 -12.26 12.39
C ASN A 77 0.16 -12.82 13.55
N SER A 78 1.49 -12.89 13.40
CA SER A 78 2.40 -13.41 14.42
C SER A 78 2.33 -12.58 15.71
N LEU A 79 2.28 -11.25 15.61
CA LEU A 79 2.05 -10.36 16.75
C LEU A 79 0.72 -10.65 17.45
N LYS A 80 -0.37 -10.88 16.70
CA LYS A 80 -1.69 -11.23 17.26
C LYS A 80 -1.75 -12.61 17.92
N GLN A 81 -0.94 -13.56 17.46
CA GLN A 81 -0.92 -14.94 17.99
C GLN A 81 0.12 -15.14 19.11
N MET A 82 0.95 -14.13 19.41
CA MET A 82 2.00 -14.21 20.41
C MET A 82 1.43 -14.42 21.82
N SER A 83 2.12 -15.23 22.64
CA SER A 83 1.71 -15.50 24.02
C SER A 83 2.07 -14.38 25.00
N CYS A 84 3.18 -13.67 24.76
CA CYS A 84 3.70 -12.59 25.59
C CYS A 84 3.82 -11.27 24.79
N PRO A 85 2.70 -10.66 24.39
CA PRO A 85 2.72 -9.41 23.61
C PRO A 85 3.42 -8.24 24.35
N GLU A 86 3.51 -8.29 25.68
CA GLU A 86 4.18 -7.28 26.51
C GLU A 86 5.70 -7.16 26.27
N LEU A 87 6.31 -8.15 25.61
CA LEU A 87 7.74 -8.13 25.27
C LEU A 87 8.04 -7.40 23.96
N ILE A 88 7.01 -6.95 23.24
CA ILE A 88 7.12 -6.21 21.99
C ILE A 88 6.88 -4.72 22.26
N SER A 89 7.67 -3.84 21.64
CA SER A 89 7.48 -2.40 21.79
C SER A 89 6.11 -1.91 21.28
N GLU A 90 5.62 -0.82 21.88
CA GLU A 90 4.33 -0.23 21.48
C GLU A 90 4.35 0.26 20.02
N GLU A 91 5.51 0.70 19.51
CA GLU A 91 5.66 1.10 18.10
C GLU A 91 5.34 -0.07 17.15
N ILE A 92 5.87 -1.26 17.44
CA ILE A 92 5.62 -2.46 16.63
C ILE A 92 4.18 -2.94 16.78
N HIS A 93 3.57 -2.81 17.96
CA HIS A 93 2.14 -3.08 18.13
C HIS A 93 1.28 -2.16 17.27
N GLN A 94 1.59 -0.86 17.25
CA GLN A 94 0.86 0.11 16.42
C GLN A 94 1.01 -0.19 14.94
N TRP A 95 2.24 -0.49 14.48
CA TRP A 95 2.48 -0.92 13.11
C TRP A 95 1.68 -2.19 12.75
N GLY A 96 1.70 -3.20 13.62
CA GLY A 96 0.97 -4.46 13.41
C GLY A 96 -0.54 -4.30 13.31
N ARG A 97 -1.12 -3.27 13.95
CA ARG A 97 -2.56 -2.94 13.85
C ARG A 97 -2.94 -2.36 12.48
N GLY A 98 -1.98 -1.85 11.71
CA GLY A 98 -2.21 -1.33 10.36
C GLY A 98 -2.63 -2.41 9.36
N THR A 99 -2.27 -3.67 9.60
CA THR A 99 -2.72 -4.79 8.76
C THR A 99 -3.90 -5.51 9.39
N TYR A 100 -5.03 -5.53 8.69
CA TYR A 100 -6.19 -6.30 9.13
C TYR A 100 -5.92 -7.81 8.97
N ILE A 101 -6.01 -8.53 10.08
CA ILE A 101 -5.93 -10.00 10.11
C ILE A 101 -7.31 -10.54 10.47
N PRO A 102 -7.98 -11.29 9.57
CA PRO A 102 -9.28 -11.87 9.84
C PRO A 102 -9.20 -12.92 10.95
N PRO A 103 -10.16 -12.94 11.90
CA PRO A 103 -10.25 -14.01 12.89
C PRO A 103 -10.58 -15.35 12.21
N ASP A 104 -9.63 -16.29 12.25
CA ASP A 104 -9.73 -17.63 11.64
C ASP A 104 -9.29 -18.74 12.61
N GLY A 105 -9.29 -18.43 13.91
CA GLY A 105 -9.05 -19.39 15.00
C GLY A 105 -7.74 -20.17 14.83
N LYS A 106 -7.84 -21.50 14.76
CA LYS A 106 -6.65 -22.37 14.65
C LYS A 106 -5.83 -22.14 13.38
N TYR A 107 -6.42 -21.62 12.30
CA TYR A 107 -5.69 -21.38 11.05
C TYR A 107 -4.69 -20.24 11.21
N ASN A 108 -5.03 -19.16 11.94
CA ASN A 108 -4.08 -18.07 12.23
C ASN A 108 -2.80 -18.58 12.90
N ARG A 109 -2.91 -19.56 13.80
CA ARG A 109 -1.76 -20.15 14.50
C ARG A 109 -0.82 -20.93 13.57
N CYS A 110 -1.31 -21.45 12.44
CA CYS A 110 -0.50 -22.25 11.52
C CYS A 110 0.57 -21.45 10.77
N TYR A 111 0.40 -20.13 10.68
CA TYR A 111 1.36 -19.23 10.04
C TYR A 111 1.80 -18.11 11.00
N ALA A 112 1.83 -18.40 12.30
CA ALA A 112 2.50 -17.57 13.29
C ALA A 112 4.00 -17.92 13.34
N VAL A 113 4.85 -16.90 13.31
CA VAL A 113 6.29 -17.00 13.48
C VAL A 113 6.59 -17.21 14.96
N ASP A 114 6.58 -18.47 15.38
CA ASP A 114 7.09 -18.94 16.67
C ASP A 114 8.61 -18.74 16.78
N THR A 115 9.00 -17.64 17.41
CA THR A 115 10.38 -17.24 17.73
C THR A 115 10.37 -16.33 18.97
N ALA A 116 11.53 -16.05 19.55
CA ALA A 116 11.63 -15.12 20.68
C ALA A 116 11.20 -13.70 20.28
N ALA A 117 10.51 -13.00 21.17
CA ALA A 117 9.96 -11.67 20.90
C ALA A 117 11.01 -10.65 20.41
N PRO A 118 12.22 -10.54 20.99
CA PRO A 118 13.25 -9.62 20.48
C PRO A 118 13.70 -9.93 19.05
N LEU A 119 13.75 -11.21 18.67
CA LEU A 119 14.11 -11.62 17.31
C LEU A 119 13.01 -11.32 16.31
N LEU A 120 11.75 -11.52 16.69
CA LEU A 120 10.62 -11.12 15.84
C LEU A 120 10.61 -9.60 15.64
N GLU A 121 10.82 -8.84 16.72
CA GLU A 121 10.88 -7.38 16.68
C GLU A 121 12.04 -6.88 15.80
N ALA A 122 13.23 -7.45 15.94
CA ALA A 122 14.37 -7.12 15.08
C ALA A 122 14.09 -7.44 13.60
N PHE A 123 13.47 -8.59 13.30
CA PHE A 123 13.07 -8.93 11.93
C PHE A 123 12.04 -7.94 11.36
N ILE A 124 11.01 -7.57 12.15
CA ILE A 124 10.02 -6.56 11.77
C ILE A 124 10.72 -5.22 11.51
N GLY A 125 11.68 -4.83 12.35
CA GLY A 125 12.48 -3.63 12.16
C GLY A 125 13.18 -3.61 10.81
N GLN A 126 13.84 -4.71 10.42
CA GLN A 126 14.47 -4.82 9.11
C GLN A 126 13.46 -4.73 7.95
N ALA A 127 12.31 -5.40 8.07
CA ALA A 127 11.26 -5.33 7.05
C ALA A 127 10.68 -3.91 6.90
N ARG A 128 10.48 -3.21 8.01
CA ARG A 128 10.01 -1.81 8.03
C ARG A 128 11.03 -0.87 7.41
N ASN A 129 12.32 -1.02 7.74
CA ASN A 129 13.40 -0.22 7.14
C ASN A 129 13.48 -0.44 5.63
N ALA A 130 13.34 -1.68 5.16
CA ALA A 130 13.28 -2.00 3.74
C ALA A 130 12.07 -1.37 3.04
N TYR A 131 10.90 -1.35 3.69
CA TYR A 131 9.71 -0.67 3.17
C TYR A 131 9.90 0.84 3.10
N GLN A 132 10.46 1.46 4.14
CA GLN A 132 10.77 2.89 4.16
C GLN A 132 11.78 3.29 3.07
N ALA A 133 12.76 2.42 2.77
CA ALA A 133 13.74 2.65 1.71
C ALA A 133 13.13 2.71 0.30
N LEU A 134 11.89 2.24 0.11
CA LEU A 134 11.16 2.43 -1.15
C LEU A 134 10.76 3.89 -1.41
N GLY A 135 10.76 4.74 -0.37
CA GLY A 135 10.42 6.16 -0.49
C GLY A 135 8.96 6.41 -0.86
N LEU A 136 8.06 5.47 -0.58
CA LEU A 136 6.65 5.57 -0.94
C LEU A 136 5.94 6.71 -0.18
N PHE A 137 4.98 7.33 -0.84
CA PHE A 137 4.11 8.32 -0.24
C PHE A 137 2.99 7.65 0.57
N GLY A 138 2.92 7.94 1.86
CA GLY A 138 1.83 7.58 2.77
C GLY A 138 0.92 8.74 3.19
N PRO A 139 -0.05 8.48 4.10
CA PRO A 139 -0.98 9.49 4.63
C PRO A 139 -0.30 10.71 5.25
N GLU A 140 0.88 10.55 5.82
CA GLU A 140 1.72 11.60 6.39
C GLU A 140 2.17 12.66 5.37
N HIS A 141 2.14 12.34 4.07
CA HIS A 141 2.44 13.27 2.99
C HIS A 141 1.20 13.96 2.41
N CYS A 142 0.01 13.64 2.93
CA CYS A 142 -1.26 14.17 2.44
C CYS A 142 -1.78 15.28 3.36
N VAL A 143 -2.44 16.28 2.76
CA VAL A 143 -3.12 17.33 3.52
C VAL A 143 -4.56 16.93 3.83
N GLY A 144 -5.13 17.49 4.90
CA GLY A 144 -6.57 17.43 5.21
C GLY A 144 -7.16 16.03 5.39
N ALA A 145 -8.49 15.97 5.54
CA ALA A 145 -9.20 14.71 5.65
C ALA A 145 -9.62 14.21 4.25
N GLN A 146 -9.21 12.99 3.89
CA GLN A 146 -9.48 12.39 2.57
C GLN A 146 -10.95 12.50 2.11
N HIS A 147 -11.91 12.39 3.04
CA HIS A 147 -13.34 12.40 2.72
C HIS A 147 -13.93 13.79 2.45
N GLU A 148 -13.18 14.86 2.68
CA GLU A 148 -13.66 16.25 2.52
C GLU A 148 -13.03 16.95 1.30
N GLN A 149 -12.05 16.33 0.65
CA GLN A 149 -11.24 17.01 -0.37
C GLN A 149 -11.77 16.88 -1.79
N ASP A 150 -11.66 17.96 -2.56
CA ASP A 150 -11.80 17.88 -4.01
C ASP A 150 -10.47 17.44 -4.65
N TYR A 151 -10.52 16.39 -5.47
CA TYR A 151 -9.34 15.84 -6.15
C TYR A 151 -9.07 16.50 -7.51
N LYS A 152 -10.00 17.29 -8.05
CA LYS A 152 -9.88 17.88 -9.39
C LYS A 152 -8.76 18.93 -9.40
N GLY A 153 -7.84 18.79 -10.35
CA GLY A 153 -6.69 19.66 -10.50
C GLY A 153 -5.60 19.49 -9.43
N LYS A 154 -5.68 18.43 -8.62
CA LYS A 154 -4.77 18.14 -7.52
C LYS A 154 -3.88 16.94 -7.81
N VAL A 155 -2.76 16.87 -7.10
CA VAL A 155 -1.87 15.70 -7.08
C VAL A 155 -2.37 14.76 -5.99
N LEU A 156 -2.60 13.51 -6.37
CA LEU A 156 -3.17 12.47 -5.54
C LEU A 156 -2.12 11.41 -5.30
N VAL A 157 -2.07 10.90 -4.07
CA VAL A 157 -1.22 9.78 -3.69
C VAL A 157 -2.02 8.49 -3.84
N MET A 158 -1.56 7.59 -4.70
CA MET A 158 -2.13 6.26 -4.88
C MET A 158 -1.78 5.35 -3.70
N SER A 159 -2.76 4.58 -3.20
CA SER A 159 -2.52 3.58 -2.17
C SER A 159 -1.64 2.44 -2.70
N PRO A 160 -0.60 2.02 -1.96
CA PRO A 160 0.17 0.81 -2.26
C PRO A 160 -0.70 -0.46 -2.37
N ASP A 161 -1.87 -0.48 -1.73
CA ASP A 161 -2.81 -1.60 -1.81
C ASP A 161 -3.45 -1.72 -3.20
N THR A 162 -3.68 -0.59 -3.88
CA THR A 162 -4.20 -0.52 -5.26
C THR A 162 -3.14 -0.98 -6.26
N LEU A 163 -1.87 -0.65 -6.02
CA LEU A 163 -0.78 -0.98 -6.92
C LEU A 163 -0.30 -2.43 -6.72
N ARG A 164 0.19 -3.03 -7.80
CA ARG A 164 1.01 -4.24 -7.72
C ARG A 164 2.34 -3.87 -7.06
N GLU A 165 2.88 -4.74 -6.22
CA GLU A 165 4.17 -4.49 -5.55
C GLU A 165 5.32 -4.25 -6.54
N ALA A 166 5.22 -4.84 -7.73
CA ALA A 166 6.12 -4.59 -8.84
C ALA A 166 6.20 -3.11 -9.29
N CYS A 167 5.18 -2.32 -8.97
CA CYS A 167 5.04 -0.90 -9.30
C CYS A 167 5.14 -0.03 -8.04
N TRP A 168 5.70 -0.55 -6.95
CA TRP A 168 5.94 0.21 -5.73
C TRP A 168 7.18 1.08 -5.89
N ASP A 169 6.96 2.27 -6.45
CA ASP A 169 7.94 3.34 -6.53
C ASP A 169 7.23 4.71 -6.49
N PRO A 170 7.95 5.79 -6.13
CA PRO A 170 7.35 7.13 -6.03
C PRO A 170 6.74 7.66 -7.34
N ARG A 171 7.27 7.26 -8.51
CA ARG A 171 6.80 7.74 -9.81
C ARG A 171 5.45 7.13 -10.18
N SER A 172 5.23 5.87 -9.82
CA SER A 172 3.97 5.16 -10.02
C SER A 172 2.85 5.57 -9.04
N GLN A 173 3.19 6.25 -7.95
CA GLN A 173 2.23 6.65 -6.91
C GLN A 173 1.58 8.02 -7.08
N LEU A 174 2.20 8.96 -7.80
CA LEU A 174 1.65 10.31 -7.94
C LEU A 174 0.79 10.44 -9.20
N TRP A 175 -0.46 10.86 -9.00
CA TRP A 175 -1.46 10.97 -10.06
C TRP A 175 -2.11 12.34 -10.06
N TYR A 176 -2.28 12.95 -11.23
CA TYR A 176 -3.00 14.19 -11.39
C TYR A 176 -4.49 13.92 -11.62
N GLY A 177 -5.35 14.38 -10.71
CA GLY A 177 -6.81 14.25 -10.84
C GLY A 177 -7.37 15.19 -11.93
N GLU A 178 -7.71 14.66 -13.10
CA GLU A 178 -8.27 15.46 -14.19
C GLU A 178 -9.75 15.81 -13.95
N GLY A 179 -10.51 14.89 -13.37
CA GLY A 179 -11.93 15.07 -13.10
C GLY A 179 -12.68 13.76 -12.91
N GLY A 180 -14.00 13.81 -13.07
CA GLY A 180 -14.89 12.70 -12.77
C GLY A 180 -15.65 12.89 -11.47
N PHE A 181 -16.76 12.18 -11.31
CA PHE A 181 -17.66 12.35 -10.18
C PHE A 181 -17.02 12.02 -8.83
N GLY A 182 -16.03 11.11 -8.81
CA GLY A 182 -15.28 10.73 -7.61
C GLY A 182 -14.29 11.79 -7.12
N CYS A 183 -14.02 12.82 -7.91
CA CYS A 183 -13.19 13.93 -7.43
C CYS A 183 -13.88 14.73 -6.34
N SER A 184 -15.20 14.88 -6.41
CA SER A 184 -15.97 15.62 -5.43
C SER A 184 -16.34 14.72 -4.24
N PRO A 185 -16.11 15.17 -3.00
CA PRO A 185 -16.42 14.40 -1.79
C PRO A 185 -17.94 14.22 -1.57
N THR A 186 -18.76 15.13 -2.09
CA THR A 186 -20.22 15.12 -1.92
C THR A 186 -20.97 14.34 -3.00
N SER A 187 -20.25 13.91 -4.03
CA SER A 187 -20.81 13.17 -5.14
C SER A 187 -21.00 11.70 -4.80
N ARG A 188 -22.05 11.09 -5.35
CA ARG A 188 -22.30 9.64 -5.21
C ARG A 188 -21.42 8.81 -6.15
N GLY A 189 -20.88 9.40 -7.20
CA GLY A 189 -20.03 8.69 -8.15
C GLY A 189 -18.61 8.55 -7.61
N HIS A 190 -17.97 7.40 -7.82
CA HIS A 190 -16.63 7.12 -7.30
C HIS A 190 -15.51 7.30 -8.33
N ALA A 191 -15.83 7.52 -9.60
CA ALA A 191 -14.86 7.53 -10.69
C ALA A 191 -13.99 8.80 -10.67
N VAL A 192 -12.68 8.61 -10.61
CA VAL A 192 -11.65 9.65 -10.76
C VAL A 192 -10.86 9.32 -12.03
N TYR A 193 -10.88 10.21 -13.01
CA TYR A 193 -10.00 10.14 -14.17
C TYR A 193 -8.72 10.86 -13.81
N ALA A 194 -7.60 10.14 -13.86
CA ALA A 194 -6.31 10.67 -13.46
C ALA A 194 -5.21 10.29 -14.45
N THR A 195 -4.15 11.11 -14.45
CA THR A 195 -2.95 10.89 -15.25
C THR A 195 -1.76 10.63 -14.31
N CYS A 196 -1.06 9.52 -14.48
CA CYS A 196 0.17 9.22 -13.75
C CYS A 196 1.25 10.25 -14.08
N LEU A 197 1.89 10.82 -13.06
CA LEU A 197 2.95 11.80 -13.24
C LEU A 197 4.29 11.14 -13.61
N GLY A 198 4.45 9.84 -13.34
CA GLY A 198 5.67 9.11 -13.62
C GLY A 198 5.91 8.81 -15.09
N ASP A 199 4.84 8.46 -15.82
CA ASP A 199 4.88 7.98 -17.20
C ASP A 199 3.81 8.58 -18.12
N GLY A 200 2.83 9.32 -17.57
CA GLY A 200 1.73 9.92 -18.33
C GLY A 200 0.54 8.99 -18.61
N GLU A 201 0.48 7.78 -18.03
CA GLU A 201 -0.66 6.87 -18.18
C GLU A 201 -1.96 7.54 -17.74
N LYS A 202 -3.02 7.41 -18.56
CA LYS A 202 -4.36 7.92 -18.21
C LYS A 202 -5.29 6.78 -17.86
N THR A 203 -5.78 6.77 -16.62
CA THR A 203 -6.59 5.66 -16.10
C THR A 203 -7.74 6.15 -15.24
N ARG A 204 -8.84 5.39 -15.25
CA ARG A 204 -9.98 5.59 -14.37
C ARG A 204 -9.77 4.78 -13.09
N TRP A 205 -9.71 5.48 -11.97
CA TRP A 205 -9.62 4.92 -10.63
C TRP A 205 -10.90 5.18 -9.84
N ASN A 206 -11.03 4.55 -8.69
CA ASN A 206 -12.00 4.95 -7.68
C ASN A 206 -11.38 5.95 -6.71
N ARG A 207 -12.21 6.81 -6.12
CA ARG A 207 -11.79 7.73 -5.04
C ARG A 207 -11.09 7.00 -3.89
N SER A 208 -11.55 5.80 -3.55
CA SER A 208 -11.00 4.93 -2.50
C SER A 208 -9.60 4.41 -2.78
N ASP A 209 -9.16 4.46 -4.05
CA ASP A 209 -7.87 3.92 -4.46
C ASP A 209 -6.72 4.87 -4.09
N PHE A 210 -7.04 6.13 -3.78
CA PHE A 210 -6.09 7.18 -3.38
C PHE A 210 -6.09 7.35 -1.86
N VAL A 211 -4.90 7.55 -1.29
CA VAL A 211 -4.69 7.90 0.11
C VAL A 211 -5.19 9.31 0.41
N GLY A 212 -4.93 10.26 -0.48
CA GLY A 212 -5.33 11.66 -0.31
C GLY A 212 -4.67 12.60 -1.31
N VAL A 213 -4.83 13.90 -1.08
CA VAL A 213 -4.17 14.96 -1.84
C VAL A 213 -2.78 15.20 -1.25
N LEU A 214 -1.75 15.11 -2.10
CA LEU A 214 -0.35 15.35 -1.72
C LEU A 214 -0.18 16.80 -1.24
N ASP A 215 0.54 16.99 -0.14
CA ASP A 215 1.03 18.30 0.27
C ASP A 215 2.07 18.83 -0.72
N GLU A 216 1.94 20.10 -1.12
CA GLU A 216 2.82 20.72 -2.10
C GLU A 216 4.28 20.74 -1.64
N GLN A 217 4.56 20.73 -0.32
CA GLN A 217 5.91 20.64 0.21
C GLN A 217 6.63 19.31 -0.10
N TYR A 218 5.88 18.24 -0.38
CA TYR A 218 6.41 16.93 -0.74
C TYR A 218 6.38 16.65 -2.25
N LEU A 219 6.00 17.64 -3.07
CA LEU A 219 5.96 17.49 -4.52
C LEU A 219 7.38 17.46 -5.09
N PRO A 220 7.83 16.36 -5.71
CA PRO A 220 9.18 16.29 -6.28
C PRO A 220 9.27 17.02 -7.63
N ASP A 221 10.47 17.49 -7.97
CA ASP A 221 10.74 18.28 -9.18
C ASP A 221 10.24 17.61 -10.47
N TRP A 222 10.49 16.30 -10.64
CA TRP A 222 10.04 15.56 -11.82
C TRP A 222 8.51 15.55 -11.98
N ALA A 223 7.76 15.58 -10.86
CA ALA A 223 6.31 15.63 -10.89
C ALA A 223 5.82 17.03 -11.22
N MET A 224 6.52 18.06 -10.75
CA MET A 224 6.26 19.46 -11.07
C MET A 224 6.44 19.73 -12.57
N GLU A 225 7.56 19.30 -13.15
CA GLU A 225 7.83 19.38 -14.61
C GLU A 225 6.70 18.71 -15.40
N LYS A 226 6.27 17.51 -14.99
CA LYS A 226 5.17 16.81 -15.66
C LYS A 226 3.83 17.54 -15.54
N LEU A 227 3.55 18.18 -14.40
CA LEU A 227 2.33 18.98 -14.23
C LEU A 227 2.31 20.19 -15.15
N GLU A 228 3.45 20.85 -15.37
CA GLU A 228 3.56 21.97 -16.31
C GLU A 228 3.25 21.52 -17.75
N GLU A 229 3.81 20.38 -18.19
CA GLU A 229 3.49 19.75 -19.47
C GLU A 229 2.00 19.41 -19.61
N LEU A 230 1.36 18.92 -18.55
CA LEU A 230 -0.06 18.56 -18.57
C LEU A 230 -0.99 19.79 -18.56
N ARG A 231 -0.51 20.92 -18.01
CA ARG A 231 -1.27 22.18 -17.90
C ARG A 231 -1.15 23.03 -19.17
N GLY A 232 0.01 23.12 -19.80
CA GLY A 232 0.17 23.74 -21.12
C GLY A 232 0.09 22.67 -22.21
N PRO A 233 -1.03 22.46 -22.91
CA PRO A 233 -1.76 23.43 -23.75
C PRO A 233 -3.29 23.38 -23.55
N LYS A 234 -3.81 22.95 -22.38
CA LYS A 234 -5.26 22.90 -22.10
C LYS A 234 -5.92 24.28 -22.04
N GLN A 235 -5.16 25.38 -21.98
CA GLN A 235 -5.68 26.75 -22.03
C GLN A 235 -6.18 27.20 -23.42
N GLU A 236 -5.91 26.46 -24.51
CA GLU A 236 -6.42 26.81 -25.85
C GLU A 236 -7.79 26.19 -26.19
N GLN A 237 -8.34 25.30 -25.36
CA GLN A 237 -9.62 24.62 -25.64
C GLN A 237 -10.78 25.02 -24.72
N ASP A 238 -10.55 25.87 -23.70
CA ASP A 238 -11.61 26.40 -22.83
C ASP A 238 -12.02 27.85 -23.18
N SER A 239 -11.45 28.41 -24.26
CA SER A 239 -11.98 29.60 -24.94
C SER A 239 -13.00 29.16 -26.00
N GLY A 240 -14.19 28.72 -25.54
CA GLY A 240 -15.35 28.56 -26.42
C GLY A 240 -15.63 29.86 -27.20
N PRO A 241 -16.11 29.79 -28.45
CA PRO A 241 -16.33 30.98 -29.26
C PRO A 241 -17.30 31.91 -28.53
N ALA A 242 -16.90 33.18 -28.38
CA ALA A 242 -17.78 34.25 -27.93
C ALA A 242 -19.00 34.29 -28.88
N MET A 243 -20.13 33.75 -28.43
CA MET A 243 -21.41 33.92 -29.11
C MET A 243 -21.76 35.40 -29.02
N GLY A 244 -21.42 36.11 -30.09
CA GLY A 244 -21.71 37.52 -30.30
C GLY A 244 -23.19 37.80 -30.09
N GLY A 245 -23.45 38.90 -29.39
CA GLY A 245 -24.79 39.37 -29.10
C GLY A 245 -25.62 39.55 -30.38
N MET A 246 -26.84 39.03 -30.34
CA MET A 246 -27.92 39.47 -31.21
C MET A 246 -28.83 40.40 -30.41
N THR A 247 -28.55 41.70 -30.48
CA THR A 247 -29.57 42.75 -30.35
C THR A 247 -29.95 43.20 -31.74
N MET A 248 -31.20 42.99 -32.13
CA MET A 248 -31.98 43.76 -33.11
C MET A 248 -33.43 43.25 -32.99
N SER A 249 -34.52 44.02 -33.03
CA SER A 249 -34.85 45.44 -32.94
C SER A 249 -36.35 45.49 -32.65
#